data_AF-A0A318YJ30-F1
#
_entry.id   AF-A0A318YJ30-F1
#
_cell.length_a   1.000
_cell.length_b   1.000
_cell.length_c   1.000
_cell.angle_alpha   90.00
_cell.angle_beta   90.00
_cell.angle_gamma   90.00
#
_symmetry.space_group_name_H-M   'P 1'
#
loop_
_entity.id
_entity.type
_entity.pdbx_description
1 polymer ?
#
loop_
_entity_poly.entity_id
_entity_poly.type
_entity_poly.pdbx_seq_one_letter_code
_entity_poly.pdbx_strand_id
1 'polypeptide(L)'
;MTRPSLLACTECRKQHLKCDAQTPTCSRCLQNRLKCNYLPSRRGGRRKTREALRQHHDASSADLLLSPHPTDMSGRDASSTVSGQQNQRITPVVEGQVQDAADSDARLVRLYYENFHSAHPILVPAPLYEERKYPAYLHEVVTLIGGHFLSTGSLPDMASLQLSTDGEKTPCKVQALLLYSILSCARGECSQAHTSFSQAVDIALELGMYRQEYASTSSNAVEAESLRRTWWELFIVDVYMAALQKRVVLRCSGVPYDVALPCEESVYANYTNIPSPPTLAGFNKRIFANEETSYSSFSYRIEAVCILARVLVLNSLPETHRDHLQAVENALVSWTNHLPPNKVDIVDTYGSVDEILFQAHTTIHFAAMLLHLPRSSLRPVCPETECPICPVIPSRLSPSFTRHVHDIKATEASKQLSNLLSVRPSVQRYSPFVVFSLVLCGMVQLATSRIHSSECSDHHCNRIILVLGCLKTLKQKWPIANRAHYFLRSVAAETFTAWIESRYPQTSNAVPLASRNGPSYPPENNAWLSVVSSNDTSRPMETDAQGIFSPGLLSAYIDPTCSEPLLLGPMPDLDFT
;
A
#
# COMPACT_ATOMS: atom_id res chain seq x y z
N MET A 1 11.74 38.33 -16.18
CA MET A 1 10.41 37.70 -16.04
C MET A 1 9.93 37.89 -14.60
N THR A 2 8.78 38.51 -14.43
CA THR A 2 8.22 39.04 -13.17
C THR A 2 7.75 37.93 -12.23
N ARG A 3 8.16 37.97 -10.96
CA ARG A 3 7.73 37.02 -9.91
C ARG A 3 6.19 37.07 -9.76
N PRO A 4 5.49 35.92 -9.68
CA PRO A 4 4.05 35.91 -9.38
C PRO A 4 3.80 36.45 -7.97
N SER A 5 2.88 37.41 -7.86
CA SER A 5 2.59 38.10 -6.61
C SER A 5 1.81 37.23 -5.62
N LEU A 6 2.27 37.19 -4.37
CA LEU A 6 1.74 36.35 -3.30
C LEU A 6 0.43 36.84 -2.64
N LEU A 7 -0.23 37.88 -3.17
CA LEU A 7 -1.53 38.33 -2.67
C LEU A 7 -2.27 39.27 -3.67
N ALA A 8 -3.46 38.89 -4.12
CA ALA A 8 -4.35 39.80 -4.87
C ALA A 8 -5.07 40.78 -3.91
N CYS A 9 -5.34 42.01 -4.37
CA CYS A 9 -6.09 43.00 -3.57
C CYS A 9 -7.54 42.55 -3.32
N THR A 10 -8.20 43.15 -2.33
CA THR A 10 -9.56 42.77 -1.92
C THR A 10 -10.60 42.88 -3.04
N GLU A 11 -10.51 43.93 -3.88
CA GLU A 11 -11.46 44.14 -4.98
C GLU A 11 -11.27 43.13 -6.12
N CYS A 12 -10.04 42.88 -6.54
CA CYS A 12 -9.76 41.86 -7.56
C CYS A 12 -10.13 40.46 -7.04
N ARG A 13 -9.92 40.19 -5.74
CA ARG A 13 -10.33 38.94 -5.10
C ARG A 13 -11.86 38.80 -5.07
N LYS A 14 -12.60 39.84 -4.68
CA LYS A 14 -14.08 39.81 -4.61
C LYS A 14 -14.72 39.52 -5.96
N GLN A 15 -14.11 40.01 -7.04
CA GLN A 15 -14.62 39.88 -8.40
C GLN A 15 -14.03 38.69 -9.17
N HIS A 16 -13.13 37.90 -8.55
CA HIS A 16 -12.43 36.75 -9.16
C HIS A 16 -11.59 37.13 -10.40
N LEU A 17 -10.92 38.29 -10.33
CA LEU A 17 -10.16 38.87 -11.44
C LEU A 17 -8.65 38.87 -11.15
N LYS A 18 -7.84 38.82 -12.22
CA LYS A 18 -6.37 38.86 -12.10
C LYS A 18 -5.90 40.21 -11.55
N CYS A 19 -5.04 40.17 -10.53
CA CYS A 19 -4.41 41.32 -9.88
C CYS A 19 -2.90 41.31 -10.18
N ASP A 20 -2.33 42.47 -10.50
CA ASP A 20 -0.89 42.67 -10.73
C ASP A 20 -0.11 42.99 -9.44
N ALA A 21 -0.81 43.14 -8.32
CA ALA A 21 -0.28 43.33 -6.96
C ALA A 21 0.68 44.53 -6.76
N GLN A 22 0.61 45.54 -7.63
CA GLN A 22 1.33 46.80 -7.41
C GLN A 22 0.81 47.52 -6.16
N THR A 23 1.71 48.07 -5.36
CA THR A 23 1.41 48.88 -4.16
C THR A 23 1.76 50.35 -4.44
N PRO A 24 0.93 51.32 -4.02
CA PRO A 24 -0.23 51.19 -3.14
C PRO A 24 -1.53 50.72 -3.81
N THR A 25 -1.68 50.88 -5.13
CA THR A 25 -2.90 50.54 -5.88
C THR A 25 -2.57 49.69 -7.10
N CYS A 26 -3.28 48.58 -7.30
CA CYS A 26 -3.13 47.71 -8.48
C CYS A 26 -3.60 48.41 -9.76
N SER A 27 -3.02 48.11 -10.93
CA SER A 27 -3.33 48.84 -12.19
C SER A 27 -4.82 48.84 -12.53
N ARG A 28 -5.51 47.74 -12.24
CA ARG A 28 -6.95 47.59 -12.50
C ARG A 28 -7.80 48.45 -11.57
N CYS A 29 -7.46 48.50 -10.29
CA CYS A 29 -8.16 49.35 -9.33
C CYS A 29 -7.89 50.83 -9.62
N LEU A 30 -6.69 51.17 -10.11
CA LEU A 30 -6.35 52.52 -10.53
C LEU A 30 -7.20 52.98 -11.72
N GLN A 31 -7.27 52.16 -12.79
CA GLN A 31 -8.07 52.47 -13.99
C GLN A 31 -9.56 52.64 -13.68
N ASN A 32 -10.10 51.77 -12.83
CA ASN A 32 -11.53 51.79 -12.47
C ASN A 32 -11.84 52.69 -11.27
N ARG A 33 -10.85 53.43 -10.75
CA ARG A 33 -10.97 54.29 -9.55
C ARG A 33 -11.59 53.56 -8.34
N LEU A 34 -11.21 52.29 -8.16
CA LEU A 34 -11.67 51.45 -7.05
C LEU A 34 -10.69 51.53 -5.88
N LYS A 35 -11.22 51.42 -4.65
CA LYS A 35 -10.40 51.40 -3.43
C LYS A 35 -9.60 50.10 -3.34
N CYS A 36 -8.29 50.17 -3.53
CA CYS A 36 -7.40 49.01 -3.53
C CYS A 36 -6.77 48.81 -2.15
N ASN A 37 -7.19 47.75 -1.45
CA ASN A 37 -6.61 47.37 -0.17
C ASN A 37 -6.01 45.96 -0.24
N TYR A 38 -4.84 45.76 0.37
CA TYR A 38 -4.25 44.44 0.57
C TYR A 38 -4.36 44.09 2.06
N LEU A 39 -5.06 43.01 2.38
CA LEU A 39 -5.20 42.53 3.76
C LEU A 39 -4.30 41.31 3.99
N PRO A 40 -3.51 41.25 5.07
CA PRO A 40 -2.69 40.08 5.37
C PRO A 40 -3.53 38.79 5.46
N SER A 41 -3.08 37.72 4.80
CA SER A 41 -3.77 36.42 4.76
C SER A 41 -3.79 35.76 6.15
N ARG A 42 -4.95 35.26 6.58
CA ARG A 42 -5.13 34.47 7.83
C ARG A 42 -4.86 32.96 7.67
N ARG A 43 -4.48 32.47 6.48
CA ARG A 43 -4.09 31.06 6.28
C ARG A 43 -2.57 30.90 6.38
N GLY A 44 -2.12 30.20 7.41
CA GLY A 44 -0.74 29.72 7.56
C GLY A 44 0.18 30.66 8.33
N GLY A 45 0.24 30.49 9.65
CA GLY A 45 1.34 31.01 10.46
C GLY A 45 2.65 30.34 10.04
N ARG A 46 3.61 31.14 9.57
CA ARG A 46 5.00 30.71 9.37
C ARG A 46 5.86 31.37 10.44
N ARG A 47 6.85 30.61 10.93
CA ARG A 47 8.12 31.07 11.55
C ARG A 47 8.48 32.50 11.06
N LYS A 48 8.93 33.46 11.87
CA LYS A 48 10.22 33.44 12.60
C LYS A 48 10.44 34.80 13.34
N THR A 49 11.28 34.75 14.38
CA THR A 49 12.23 35.79 14.85
C THR A 49 11.79 36.80 15.94
N ARG A 50 12.61 36.82 17.02
CA ARG A 50 12.72 37.80 18.10
C ARG A 50 13.08 39.20 17.55
N GLU A 51 12.38 40.24 17.98
CA GLU A 51 12.91 41.49 18.60
C GLU A 51 11.92 42.68 18.53
N ALA A 52 12.04 43.57 19.51
CA ALA A 52 11.35 44.85 19.76
C ALA A 52 9.91 44.76 20.34
N LEU A 53 9.73 44.81 21.67
CA LEU A 53 9.68 45.99 22.58
C LEU A 53 8.55 46.99 22.31
N ARG A 54 7.66 47.03 23.32
CA ARG A 54 7.11 48.21 24.04
C ARG A 54 5.82 48.91 23.56
N GLN A 55 4.90 49.02 24.56
CA GLN A 55 3.90 50.07 24.83
C GLN A 55 2.61 50.03 23.98
N HIS A 56 1.38 50.31 24.44
CA HIS A 56 0.76 50.65 25.73
C HIS A 56 -0.79 50.60 25.52
N HIS A 57 -1.54 50.41 26.62
CA HIS A 57 -2.90 50.92 26.93
C HIS A 57 -4.20 50.38 26.25
N ASP A 58 -4.99 49.73 27.11
CA ASP A 58 -6.36 50.05 27.58
C ASP A 58 -7.67 49.82 26.78
N ALA A 59 -8.64 49.37 27.59
CA ALA A 59 -10.08 49.63 27.61
C ALA A 59 -11.05 48.60 26.99
N SER A 60 -11.60 47.76 27.89
CA SER A 60 -13.03 47.61 28.23
C SER A 60 -14.10 47.62 27.12
N SER A 61 -14.95 46.58 27.08
CA SER A 61 -16.32 46.62 27.66
C SER A 61 -17.10 45.31 27.36
N ALA A 62 -17.87 44.88 28.37
CA ALA A 62 -18.86 43.79 28.37
C ALA A 62 -20.11 44.17 27.51
N ASP A 63 -21.14 43.35 27.25
CA ASP A 63 -21.88 42.45 28.14
C ASP A 63 -23.01 41.67 27.39
N LEU A 64 -23.39 40.51 27.97
CA LEU A 64 -24.71 39.80 28.03
C LEU A 64 -25.36 39.15 26.78
N LEU A 65 -25.47 37.80 26.72
CA LEU A 65 -26.56 36.87 27.18
C LEU A 65 -27.87 36.98 26.36
N LEU A 66 -28.44 35.90 25.80
CA LEU A 66 -29.25 34.88 26.48
C LEU A 66 -29.56 33.67 25.55
N SER A 67 -29.59 32.46 26.13
CA SER A 67 -30.38 31.29 25.64
C SER A 67 -31.80 31.34 26.23
N PRO A 68 -32.76 30.47 25.84
CA PRO A 68 -32.86 29.16 26.51
C PRO A 68 -33.40 27.99 25.65
N HIS A 69 -33.44 26.84 26.33
CA HIS A 69 -33.50 25.43 25.93
C HIS A 69 -34.97 24.86 25.95
N PRO A 70 -35.21 23.53 25.80
CA PRO A 70 -36.45 22.92 25.30
C PRO A 70 -37.23 22.15 26.39
N THR A 71 -38.27 21.42 25.99
CA THR A 71 -38.97 20.45 26.86
C THR A 71 -39.45 19.22 26.09
N ASP A 72 -39.62 18.13 26.83
CA ASP A 72 -39.62 16.71 26.45
C ASP A 72 -40.87 16.00 27.04
N MET A 73 -41.06 14.72 26.67
CA MET A 73 -41.88 13.64 27.31
C MET A 73 -43.43 13.71 27.16
N SER A 74 -44.25 12.64 27.13
CA SER A 74 -44.23 11.14 27.15
C SER A 74 -45.72 10.69 26.91
N GLY A 75 -46.14 9.53 26.37
CA GLY A 75 -46.20 8.17 26.95
C GLY A 75 -47.52 7.41 26.59
N ARG A 76 -47.40 6.10 26.26
CA ARG A 76 -48.30 4.87 26.33
C ARG A 76 -49.84 4.86 26.11
N ASP A 77 -50.35 3.83 25.40
CA ASP A 77 -51.36 2.83 25.86
C ASP A 77 -51.66 1.68 24.85
N ALA A 78 -52.35 0.60 25.31
CA ALA A 78 -52.54 -0.71 24.67
C ALA A 78 -54.02 -1.19 24.52
N SER A 79 -54.30 -2.09 23.55
CA SER A 79 -55.48 -3.02 23.34
C SER A 79 -56.88 -2.39 23.17
N SER A 80 -57.92 -2.88 22.43
CA SER A 80 -58.36 -4.12 21.72
C SER A 80 -59.48 -3.71 20.70
N THR A 81 -59.87 -4.45 19.64
CA THR A 81 -61.08 -5.33 19.52
C THR A 81 -61.37 -5.67 18.02
N VAL A 82 -62.07 -6.80 17.79
CA VAL A 82 -62.41 -7.57 16.56
C VAL A 82 -63.45 -6.93 15.61
N SER A 83 -63.34 -7.16 14.27
CA SER A 83 -64.41 -7.69 13.37
C SER A 83 -64.07 -7.67 11.85
N GLY A 84 -64.32 -8.79 11.15
CA GLY A 84 -65.16 -8.84 9.93
C GLY A 84 -64.56 -8.69 8.50
N GLN A 85 -64.31 -9.85 7.86
CA GLN A 85 -64.63 -10.22 6.45
C GLN A 85 -64.00 -9.54 5.20
N GLN A 86 -63.22 -10.39 4.49
CA GLN A 86 -63.19 -10.67 3.03
C GLN A 86 -63.30 -9.51 2.01
N ASN A 87 -62.24 -9.28 1.22
CA ASN A 87 -62.25 -9.56 -0.23
C ASN A 87 -60.90 -9.37 -0.95
N GLN A 88 -60.66 -10.26 -1.92
CA GLN A 88 -59.85 -10.10 -3.14
C GLN A 88 -58.33 -9.93 -3.01
N ARG A 89 -57.64 -11.06 -3.15
CA ARG A 89 -56.21 -11.18 -3.42
C ARG A 89 -55.93 -10.86 -4.89
N ILE A 90 -55.79 -9.58 -5.23
CA ILE A 90 -54.97 -9.17 -6.38
C ILE A 90 -53.54 -9.16 -5.88
N THR A 91 -52.65 -9.90 -6.54
CA THR A 91 -51.20 -9.88 -6.26
C THR A 91 -50.54 -8.91 -7.24
N PRO A 92 -50.03 -7.75 -6.79
CA PRO A 92 -49.04 -6.99 -7.52
C PRO A 92 -47.74 -7.04 -6.72
N VAL A 93 -46.99 -8.15 -6.79
CA VAL A 93 -45.67 -8.26 -6.15
C VAL A 93 -44.77 -9.15 -6.99
N VAL A 94 -44.32 -8.65 -8.13
CA VAL A 94 -43.16 -9.22 -8.86
C VAL A 94 -42.28 -8.09 -9.42
N GLU A 95 -42.87 -7.00 -9.92
CA GLU A 95 -42.10 -5.87 -10.48
C GLU A 95 -41.26 -5.13 -9.41
N GLY A 96 -41.78 -4.92 -8.20
CA GLY A 96 -41.03 -4.25 -7.12
C GLY A 96 -39.83 -5.04 -6.60
N GLN A 97 -39.90 -6.38 -6.57
CA GLN A 97 -38.79 -7.22 -6.08
C GLN A 97 -37.67 -7.37 -7.12
N VAL A 98 -38.01 -7.40 -8.41
CA VAL A 98 -37.02 -7.45 -9.51
C VAL A 98 -36.28 -6.11 -9.63
N GLN A 99 -37.00 -4.99 -9.48
CA GLN A 99 -36.38 -3.66 -9.49
C GLN A 99 -35.47 -3.43 -8.28
N ASP A 100 -35.92 -3.81 -7.07
CA ASP A 100 -35.10 -3.72 -5.85
C ASP A 100 -33.82 -4.57 -5.94
N ALA A 101 -33.89 -5.76 -6.56
CA ALA A 101 -32.74 -6.62 -6.77
C ALA A 101 -31.76 -6.04 -7.80
N ALA A 102 -32.26 -5.50 -8.92
CA ALA A 102 -31.44 -4.87 -9.95
C ALA A 102 -30.77 -3.58 -9.45
N ASP A 103 -31.49 -2.76 -8.69
CA ASP A 103 -30.95 -1.53 -8.08
C ASP A 103 -29.89 -1.85 -7.01
N SER A 104 -30.08 -2.96 -6.27
CA SER A 104 -29.09 -3.49 -5.34
C SER A 104 -27.84 -3.98 -6.07
N ASP A 105 -28.01 -4.71 -7.17
CA ASP A 105 -26.92 -5.25 -7.98
C ASP A 105 -26.03 -4.16 -8.61
N ALA A 106 -26.66 -3.18 -9.29
CA ALA A 106 -25.96 -2.03 -9.87
C ALA A 106 -25.19 -1.22 -8.82
N ARG A 107 -25.73 -1.13 -7.59
CA ARG A 107 -25.04 -0.50 -6.46
C ARG A 107 -23.79 -1.27 -6.04
N LEU A 108 -23.82 -2.60 -6.04
CA LEU A 108 -22.65 -3.43 -5.71
C LEU A 108 -21.54 -3.25 -6.74
N VAL A 109 -21.88 -3.27 -8.04
CA VAL A 109 -20.92 -3.00 -9.13
C VAL A 109 -20.30 -1.61 -8.96
N ARG A 110 -21.12 -0.59 -8.66
CA ARG A 110 -20.63 0.77 -8.39
C ARG A 110 -19.65 0.81 -7.22
N LEU A 111 -19.94 0.12 -6.13
CA LEU A 111 -19.05 0.05 -4.95
C LEU A 111 -17.72 -0.63 -5.27
N TYR A 112 -17.71 -1.64 -6.14
CA TYR A 112 -16.48 -2.23 -6.66
C TYR A 112 -15.63 -1.20 -7.42
N TYR A 113 -16.22 -0.45 -8.34
CA TYR A 113 -15.49 0.57 -9.11
C TYR A 113 -15.01 1.73 -8.24
N GLU A 114 -15.79 2.16 -7.25
CA GLU A 114 -15.45 3.28 -6.36
C GLU A 114 -14.34 2.93 -5.36
N ASN A 115 -14.22 1.66 -4.93
CA ASN A 115 -13.38 1.31 -3.78
C ASN A 115 -12.32 0.23 -4.06
N PHE A 116 -12.41 -0.51 -5.17
CA PHE A 116 -11.52 -1.64 -5.44
C PHE A 116 -10.85 -1.57 -6.81
N HIS A 117 -11.59 -1.24 -7.88
CA HIS A 117 -11.08 -1.25 -9.26
C HIS A 117 -9.85 -0.36 -9.44
N SER A 118 -9.83 0.85 -8.86
CA SER A 118 -8.68 1.76 -8.97
C SER A 118 -7.34 1.17 -8.50
N ALA A 119 -7.38 0.21 -7.56
CA ALA A 119 -6.19 -0.47 -7.07
C ALA A 119 -5.82 -1.71 -7.91
N HIS A 120 -6.80 -2.27 -8.63
CA HIS A 120 -6.69 -3.50 -9.42
C HIS A 120 -7.45 -3.34 -10.77
N PRO A 121 -7.03 -2.43 -11.67
CA PRO A 121 -7.86 -1.97 -12.79
C PRO A 121 -7.77 -2.92 -14.00
N ILE A 122 -8.16 -4.18 -13.81
CA ILE A 122 -8.05 -5.23 -14.84
C ILE A 122 -9.30 -5.35 -15.72
N LEU A 123 -10.45 -4.88 -15.26
CA LEU A 123 -11.71 -4.87 -16.02
C LEU A 123 -11.85 -3.58 -16.84
N VAL A 124 -12.77 -3.58 -17.82
CA VAL A 124 -13.07 -2.38 -18.61
C VAL A 124 -13.50 -1.21 -17.71
N PRO A 125 -13.36 0.05 -18.17
CA PRO A 125 -13.83 1.22 -17.43
C PRO A 125 -15.33 1.13 -17.08
N ALA A 126 -15.72 1.71 -15.94
CA ALA A 126 -17.07 1.57 -15.38
C ALA A 126 -18.22 1.84 -16.39
N PRO A 127 -18.15 2.87 -17.28
CA PRO A 127 -19.21 3.12 -18.25
C PRO A 127 -19.45 1.98 -19.25
N LEU A 128 -18.46 1.10 -19.46
CA LEU A 128 -18.51 0.02 -20.43
C LEU A 128 -18.83 -1.35 -19.81
N TYR A 129 -18.95 -1.42 -18.48
CA TYR A 129 -19.11 -2.70 -17.77
C TYR A 129 -20.38 -3.46 -18.19
N GLU A 130 -21.53 -2.76 -18.20
CA GLU A 130 -22.82 -3.36 -18.57
C GLU A 130 -22.87 -3.76 -20.06
N GLU A 131 -22.32 -2.91 -20.93
CA GLU A 131 -22.25 -3.18 -22.38
C GLU A 131 -21.38 -4.41 -22.68
N ARG A 132 -20.33 -4.61 -21.87
CA ARG A 132 -19.39 -5.72 -22.05
C ARG A 132 -20.01 -7.10 -21.81
N LYS A 133 -21.11 -7.18 -21.04
CA LYS A 133 -21.83 -8.43 -20.73
C LYS A 133 -20.90 -9.54 -20.23
N TYR A 134 -20.25 -9.28 -19.09
CA TYR A 134 -19.37 -10.27 -18.48
C TYR A 134 -20.12 -11.56 -18.09
N PRO A 135 -19.44 -12.73 -18.11
CA PRO A 135 -20.02 -13.98 -17.63
C PRO A 135 -20.47 -13.89 -16.17
N ALA A 136 -21.51 -14.66 -15.81
CA ALA A 136 -22.11 -14.65 -14.48
C ALA A 136 -21.08 -14.79 -13.34
N TYR A 137 -20.13 -15.72 -13.45
CA TYR A 137 -19.11 -15.92 -12.42
C TYR A 137 -18.22 -14.69 -12.18
N LEU A 138 -17.91 -13.91 -13.22
CA LEU A 138 -17.08 -12.72 -13.07
C LEU A 138 -17.91 -11.58 -12.48
N HIS A 139 -19.16 -11.45 -12.94
CA HIS A 139 -20.09 -10.49 -12.39
C HIS A 139 -20.37 -10.75 -10.90
N GLU A 140 -20.55 -12.02 -10.49
CA GLU A 140 -20.70 -12.41 -9.10
C GLU A 140 -19.46 -12.07 -8.24
N VAL A 141 -18.25 -12.24 -8.77
CA VAL A 141 -17.02 -11.81 -8.06
C VAL A 141 -17.02 -10.29 -7.87
N VAL A 142 -17.41 -9.53 -8.88
CA VAL A 142 -17.49 -8.06 -8.81
C VAL A 142 -18.51 -7.61 -7.74
N THR A 143 -19.71 -8.19 -7.74
CA THR A 143 -20.76 -7.84 -6.77
C THR A 143 -20.42 -8.33 -5.37
N LEU A 144 -19.74 -9.48 -5.23
CA LEU A 144 -19.21 -9.97 -3.97
C LEU A 144 -18.18 -9.00 -3.37
N ILE A 145 -17.25 -8.48 -4.18
CA ILE A 145 -16.30 -7.45 -3.74
C ILE A 145 -17.03 -6.15 -3.38
N GLY A 146 -17.98 -5.71 -4.20
CA GLY A 146 -18.83 -4.55 -3.91
C GLY A 146 -19.57 -4.68 -2.57
N GLY A 147 -20.04 -5.90 -2.27
CA GLY A 147 -20.76 -6.24 -1.05
C GLY A 147 -19.94 -6.04 0.23
N HIS A 148 -18.61 -6.20 0.19
CA HIS A 148 -17.75 -5.90 1.35
C HIS A 148 -17.80 -4.43 1.78
N PHE A 149 -18.11 -3.53 0.86
CA PHE A 149 -18.21 -2.12 1.17
C PHE A 149 -19.56 -1.74 1.81
N LEU A 150 -20.55 -2.64 1.80
CA LEU A 150 -21.75 -2.52 2.60
C LEU A 150 -21.44 -2.84 4.09
N SER A 151 -22.16 -2.20 5.00
CA SER A 151 -21.92 -2.33 6.45
C SER A 151 -22.68 -3.49 7.11
N THR A 152 -23.24 -4.42 6.34
CA THR A 152 -24.20 -5.42 6.86
C THR A 152 -24.13 -6.73 6.08
N GLY A 153 -23.69 -7.80 6.75
CA GLY A 153 -23.90 -9.19 6.33
C GLY A 153 -22.87 -9.75 5.32
N SER A 154 -22.52 -11.02 5.50
CA SER A 154 -21.81 -11.80 4.48
C SER A 154 -22.77 -12.09 3.33
N LEU A 155 -22.50 -11.55 2.14
CA LEU A 155 -23.14 -12.11 0.94
C LEU A 155 -22.74 -13.59 0.83
N PRO A 156 -23.66 -14.50 0.44
CA PRO A 156 -23.32 -15.88 0.14
C PRO A 156 -22.23 -15.93 -0.93
N ASP A 157 -21.17 -16.72 -0.71
CA ASP A 157 -20.08 -16.88 -1.68
C ASP A 157 -20.44 -17.87 -2.78
N MET A 158 -21.43 -17.50 -3.60
CA MET A 158 -21.86 -18.29 -4.77
C MET A 158 -20.80 -18.32 -5.88
N ALA A 159 -19.97 -17.27 -5.94
CA ALA A 159 -18.87 -17.15 -6.90
C ALA A 159 -17.88 -18.32 -6.77
N SER A 160 -17.56 -18.76 -5.54
CA SER A 160 -16.68 -19.90 -5.30
C SER A 160 -17.12 -21.19 -6.01
N LEU A 161 -18.43 -21.45 -6.00
CA LEU A 161 -19.02 -22.63 -6.63
C LEU A 161 -18.93 -22.55 -8.15
N GLN A 162 -19.28 -21.41 -8.74
CA GLN A 162 -19.22 -21.25 -10.20
C GLN A 162 -17.80 -21.29 -10.73
N LEU A 163 -16.85 -20.69 -10.01
CA LEU A 163 -15.43 -20.72 -10.37
C LEU A 163 -14.84 -22.14 -10.33
N SER A 164 -15.33 -22.99 -9.42
CA SER A 164 -14.90 -24.37 -9.27
C SER A 164 -15.39 -25.32 -10.38
N THR A 165 -16.39 -24.91 -11.17
CA THR A 165 -16.90 -25.76 -12.26
C THR A 165 -15.88 -25.89 -13.39
N ASP A 166 -15.74 -27.11 -13.91
CA ASP A 166 -14.86 -27.44 -15.03
C ASP A 166 -15.48 -26.93 -16.34
N GLY A 167 -15.25 -25.64 -16.59
CA GLY A 167 -15.77 -24.89 -17.73
C GLY A 167 -14.64 -24.30 -18.57
N GLU A 168 -15.02 -23.66 -19.67
CA GLU A 168 -14.10 -23.11 -20.67
C GLU A 168 -13.04 -22.17 -20.05
N LYS A 169 -11.79 -22.40 -20.44
CA LYS A 169 -10.64 -21.59 -20.05
C LYS A 169 -10.66 -20.29 -20.85
N THR A 170 -11.09 -19.20 -20.22
CA THR A 170 -11.27 -17.88 -20.87
C THR A 170 -10.54 -16.79 -20.10
N PRO A 171 -10.18 -15.66 -20.74
CA PRO A 171 -9.59 -14.52 -20.03
C PRO A 171 -10.52 -13.92 -18.97
N CYS A 172 -11.85 -13.98 -19.14
CA CYS A 172 -12.80 -13.60 -18.10
C CYS A 172 -12.68 -14.49 -16.84
N LYS A 173 -12.44 -15.80 -17.02
CA LYS A 173 -12.20 -16.73 -15.89
C LYS A 173 -10.91 -16.40 -15.16
N VAL A 174 -9.85 -16.01 -15.89
CA VAL A 174 -8.60 -15.50 -15.31
C VAL A 174 -8.86 -14.24 -14.47
N GLN A 175 -9.58 -13.26 -15.03
CA GLN A 175 -9.92 -12.02 -14.32
C GLN A 175 -10.73 -12.30 -13.05
N ALA A 176 -11.71 -13.21 -13.12
CA ALA A 176 -12.55 -13.57 -11.98
C ALA A 176 -11.74 -14.26 -10.89
N LEU A 177 -10.93 -15.27 -11.23
CA LEU A 177 -10.08 -15.98 -10.29
C LEU A 177 -9.03 -15.05 -9.66
N LEU A 178 -8.46 -14.13 -10.43
CA LEU A 178 -7.52 -13.14 -9.91
C LEU A 178 -8.18 -12.22 -8.87
N LEU A 179 -9.30 -11.58 -9.21
CA LEU A 179 -10.04 -10.71 -8.28
C LEU A 179 -10.50 -11.48 -7.03
N TYR A 180 -10.98 -12.71 -7.23
CA TYR A 180 -11.40 -13.59 -6.14
C TYR A 180 -10.23 -13.95 -5.22
N SER A 181 -9.04 -14.23 -5.77
CA SER A 181 -7.86 -14.54 -4.98
C SER A 181 -7.40 -13.36 -4.09
N ILE A 182 -7.48 -12.14 -4.61
CA ILE A 182 -7.17 -10.91 -3.86
C ILE A 182 -8.20 -10.72 -2.74
N LEU A 183 -9.48 -10.97 -3.03
CA LEU A 183 -10.54 -10.92 -2.03
C LEU A 183 -10.35 -11.96 -0.92
N SER A 184 -10.11 -13.22 -1.26
CA SER A 184 -9.84 -14.28 -0.30
C SER A 184 -8.60 -13.97 0.55
N CYS A 185 -7.56 -13.36 -0.05
CA CYS A 185 -6.42 -12.86 0.70
C CYS A 185 -6.84 -11.77 1.71
N ALA A 186 -7.67 -10.82 1.30
CA ALA A 186 -8.20 -9.76 2.16
C ALA A 186 -9.05 -10.30 3.32
N ARG A 187 -9.80 -11.38 3.07
CA ARG A 187 -10.58 -12.15 4.06
C ARG A 187 -9.70 -13.01 4.98
N GLY A 188 -8.42 -13.21 4.64
CA GLY A 188 -7.52 -14.08 5.38
C GLY A 188 -7.78 -15.57 5.15
N GLU A 189 -8.41 -15.91 4.03
CA GLU A 189 -8.70 -17.26 3.53
C GLU A 189 -7.51 -17.76 2.67
N CYS A 190 -6.36 -17.93 3.32
CA CYS A 190 -5.07 -18.17 2.67
C CYS A 190 -5.07 -19.35 1.66
N SER A 191 -5.72 -20.48 1.99
CA SER A 191 -5.79 -21.66 1.10
C SER A 191 -6.60 -21.39 -0.17
N GLN A 192 -7.73 -20.69 -0.03
CA GLN A 192 -8.60 -20.35 -1.15
C GLN A 192 -7.96 -19.29 -2.05
N ALA A 193 -7.30 -18.30 -1.46
CA ALA A 193 -6.53 -17.30 -2.19
C ALA A 193 -5.44 -17.96 -3.04
N HIS A 194 -4.68 -18.91 -2.47
CA HIS A 194 -3.65 -19.63 -3.21
C HIS A 194 -4.22 -20.52 -4.31
N THR A 195 -5.28 -21.28 -4.03
CA THR A 195 -5.90 -22.19 -5.01
C THR A 195 -6.45 -21.43 -6.21
N SER A 196 -7.25 -20.38 -5.97
CA SER A 196 -7.81 -19.55 -7.03
C SER A 196 -6.74 -18.81 -7.82
N PHE A 197 -5.73 -18.26 -7.16
CA PHE A 197 -4.60 -17.62 -7.84
C PHE A 197 -3.81 -18.60 -8.72
N SER A 198 -3.52 -19.80 -8.21
CA SER A 198 -2.82 -20.83 -8.98
C SER A 198 -3.59 -21.20 -10.24
N GLN A 199 -4.90 -21.40 -10.13
CA GLN A 199 -5.77 -21.66 -11.28
C GLN A 199 -5.79 -20.49 -12.27
N ALA A 200 -5.79 -19.24 -11.79
CA ALA A 200 -5.72 -18.06 -12.67
C ALA A 200 -4.42 -18.05 -13.50
N VAL A 201 -3.28 -18.34 -12.85
CA VAL A 201 -1.97 -18.42 -13.51
C VAL A 201 -1.92 -19.58 -14.49
N ASP A 202 -2.43 -20.76 -14.11
CA ASP A 202 -2.46 -21.94 -15.00
C ASP A 202 -3.21 -21.61 -16.30
N ILE A 203 -4.42 -21.06 -16.18
CA ILE A 203 -5.24 -20.68 -17.33
C ILE A 203 -4.54 -19.57 -18.15
N ALA A 204 -3.98 -18.55 -17.51
CA ALA A 204 -3.31 -17.45 -18.21
C ALA A 204 -2.08 -17.91 -19.00
N LEU A 205 -1.30 -18.85 -18.45
CA LEU A 205 -0.16 -19.46 -19.13
C LEU A 205 -0.59 -20.34 -20.30
N GLU A 206 -1.65 -21.15 -20.12
CA GLU A 206 -2.21 -21.96 -21.20
C GLU A 206 -2.76 -21.11 -22.35
N LEU A 207 -3.42 -19.98 -22.04
CA LEU A 207 -3.92 -19.04 -23.03
C LEU A 207 -2.81 -18.24 -23.74
N GLY A 208 -1.60 -18.19 -23.17
CA GLY A 208 -0.51 -17.39 -23.71
C GLY A 208 -0.63 -15.90 -23.40
N MET A 209 -1.31 -15.51 -22.32
CA MET A 209 -1.52 -14.10 -21.94
C MET A 209 -0.21 -13.33 -21.69
N TYR A 210 0.90 -14.04 -21.48
CA TYR A 210 2.25 -13.49 -21.34
C TYR A 210 2.91 -13.04 -22.65
N ARG A 211 2.21 -13.23 -23.78
CA ARG A 211 2.68 -12.83 -25.11
C ARG A 211 2.03 -11.53 -25.56
N GLN A 212 2.80 -10.64 -26.19
CA GLN A 212 2.31 -9.37 -26.74
C GLN A 212 1.14 -9.60 -27.72
N GLU A 213 1.25 -10.63 -28.55
CA GLU A 213 0.27 -10.98 -29.58
C GLU A 213 -1.11 -11.31 -29.00
N TYR A 214 -1.18 -11.85 -27.78
CA TYR A 214 -2.44 -12.30 -27.18
C TYR A 214 -3.43 -11.15 -27.05
N ALA A 215 -3.02 -10.03 -26.45
CA ALA A 215 -3.87 -8.86 -26.31
C ALA A 215 -4.21 -8.21 -27.67
N SER A 216 -3.32 -8.31 -28.64
CA SER A 216 -3.52 -7.80 -30.00
C SER A 216 -4.56 -8.58 -30.82
N THR A 217 -4.98 -9.76 -30.35
CA THR A 217 -6.08 -10.51 -30.99
C THR A 217 -7.45 -9.84 -30.80
N SER A 218 -7.62 -9.02 -29.76
CA SER A 218 -8.86 -8.24 -29.58
C SER A 218 -8.87 -7.04 -30.53
N SER A 219 -9.95 -6.93 -31.30
CA SER A 219 -10.22 -5.79 -32.16
C SER A 219 -10.60 -4.53 -31.38
N ASN A 220 -11.00 -4.67 -30.11
CA ASN A 220 -11.34 -3.57 -29.24
C ASN A 220 -10.11 -3.15 -28.41
N ALA A 221 -9.65 -1.91 -28.62
CA ALA A 221 -8.45 -1.41 -27.94
C ALA A 221 -8.60 -1.35 -26.41
N VAL A 222 -9.81 -1.13 -25.88
CA VAL A 222 -10.09 -1.13 -24.44
C VAL A 222 -10.00 -2.54 -23.87
N GLU A 223 -10.52 -3.54 -24.59
CA GLU A 223 -10.39 -4.94 -24.17
C GLU A 223 -8.93 -5.40 -24.25
N ALA A 224 -8.22 -5.06 -25.32
CA ALA A 224 -6.79 -5.35 -25.44
C ALA A 224 -6.00 -4.78 -24.25
N GLU A 225 -6.36 -3.56 -23.80
CA GLU A 225 -5.75 -2.94 -22.62
C GLU A 225 -6.13 -3.65 -21.31
N SER A 226 -7.40 -4.04 -21.14
CA SER A 226 -7.87 -4.87 -20.02
C SER A 226 -7.10 -6.19 -19.93
N LEU A 227 -6.83 -6.85 -21.06
CA LEU A 227 -6.05 -8.10 -21.10
C LEU A 227 -4.57 -7.89 -20.72
N ARG A 228 -3.92 -6.82 -21.21
CA ARG A 228 -2.55 -6.45 -20.79
C ARG A 228 -2.47 -6.20 -19.29
N ARG A 229 -3.40 -5.42 -18.76
CA ARG A 229 -3.50 -5.11 -17.32
C ARG A 229 -3.74 -6.38 -16.51
N THR A 230 -4.52 -7.33 -17.02
CA THR A 230 -4.75 -8.63 -16.36
C THR A 230 -3.46 -9.44 -16.21
N TRP A 231 -2.64 -9.55 -17.26
CA TRP A 231 -1.34 -10.22 -17.16
C TRP A 231 -0.41 -9.52 -16.16
N TRP A 232 -0.30 -8.20 -16.24
CA TRP A 232 0.56 -7.46 -15.33
C TRP A 232 0.08 -7.51 -13.88
N GLU A 233 -1.23 -7.55 -13.64
CA GLU A 233 -1.75 -7.73 -12.28
C GLU A 233 -1.50 -9.16 -11.76
N LEU A 234 -1.58 -10.19 -12.60
CA LEU A 234 -1.13 -11.55 -12.24
C LEU A 234 0.33 -11.56 -11.81
N PHE A 235 1.21 -10.93 -12.61
CA PHE A 235 2.63 -10.82 -12.28
C PHE A 235 2.84 -10.10 -10.94
N ILE A 236 2.09 -9.03 -10.69
CA ILE A 236 2.20 -8.26 -9.45
C ILE A 236 1.76 -9.08 -8.24
N VAL A 237 0.60 -9.73 -8.33
CA VAL A 237 0.06 -10.56 -7.25
C VAL A 237 0.95 -11.77 -6.97
N ASP A 238 1.56 -12.38 -8.00
CA ASP A 238 2.51 -13.49 -7.85
C ASP A 238 3.68 -13.11 -6.93
N VAL A 239 4.29 -11.96 -7.17
CA VAL A 239 5.41 -11.45 -6.36
C VAL A 239 4.97 -11.10 -4.93
N TYR A 240 3.82 -10.46 -4.75
CA TYR A 240 3.29 -10.13 -3.43
C TYR A 240 2.96 -11.38 -2.60
N MET A 241 2.35 -12.39 -3.22
CA MET A 241 2.03 -13.66 -2.57
C MET A 241 3.30 -14.43 -2.22
N ALA A 242 4.30 -14.45 -3.12
CA ALA A 242 5.60 -15.08 -2.87
C ALA A 242 6.36 -14.45 -1.69
N ALA A 243 6.19 -13.15 -1.43
CA ALA A 243 6.82 -12.45 -0.29
C ALA A 243 6.36 -13.00 1.08
N LEU A 244 5.22 -13.67 1.14
CA LEU A 244 4.64 -14.23 2.37
C LEU A 244 4.98 -15.71 2.57
N GLN A 245 5.56 -16.36 1.56
CA GLN A 245 5.83 -17.79 1.57
C GLN A 245 7.23 -18.10 2.11
N LYS A 246 7.40 -19.27 2.71
CA LYS A 246 8.73 -19.76 3.14
C LYS A 246 9.62 -20.08 1.94
N ARG A 247 9.02 -20.57 0.85
CA ARG A 247 9.69 -20.85 -0.42
C ARG A 247 9.19 -19.85 -1.45
N VAL A 248 10.11 -19.09 -2.03
CA VAL A 248 9.80 -18.14 -3.10
C VAL A 248 9.62 -18.91 -4.40
N VAL A 249 8.41 -18.86 -4.96
CA VAL A 249 8.09 -19.39 -6.30
C VAL A 249 7.45 -18.25 -7.08
N LEU A 250 8.06 -17.87 -8.20
CA LEU A 250 7.59 -16.82 -9.10
C LEU A 250 7.20 -17.45 -10.44
N ARG A 251 5.93 -17.78 -10.60
CA ARG A 251 5.42 -18.52 -11.75
C ARG A 251 5.33 -17.64 -12.99
N CYS A 252 4.82 -16.42 -12.84
CA CYS A 252 4.68 -15.46 -13.94
C CYS A 252 6.05 -15.00 -14.47
N SER A 253 7.04 -14.94 -13.59
CA SER A 253 8.43 -14.61 -13.95
C SER A 253 9.23 -15.81 -14.48
N GLY A 254 8.71 -17.03 -14.30
CA GLY A 254 9.37 -18.27 -14.74
C GLY A 254 9.24 -18.54 -16.24
N VAL A 255 8.51 -17.70 -16.98
CA VAL A 255 8.32 -17.79 -18.44
C VAL A 255 8.85 -16.53 -19.12
N PRO A 256 9.37 -16.62 -20.35
CA PRO A 256 9.70 -15.43 -21.13
C PRO A 256 8.41 -14.69 -21.50
N TYR A 257 8.34 -13.41 -21.15
CA TYR A 257 7.18 -12.55 -21.42
C TYR A 257 7.60 -11.31 -22.21
N ASP A 258 6.72 -10.85 -23.09
CA ASP A 258 6.91 -9.65 -23.92
C ASP A 258 5.67 -8.75 -23.96
N VAL A 259 4.70 -8.98 -23.05
CA VAL A 259 3.48 -8.15 -22.93
C VAL A 259 3.85 -6.67 -22.83
N ALA A 260 3.22 -5.86 -23.69
CA ALA A 260 3.42 -4.42 -23.69
C ALA A 260 2.89 -3.77 -22.40
N LEU A 261 3.42 -2.58 -22.09
CA LEU A 261 3.13 -1.85 -20.87
C LEU A 261 1.75 -1.17 -20.92
N PRO A 262 1.01 -1.13 -19.79
CA PRO A 262 -0.30 -0.47 -19.73
C PRO A 262 -0.24 1.04 -19.92
N CYS A 263 -1.32 1.64 -20.40
CA CYS A 263 -1.45 3.09 -20.54
C CYS A 263 -1.78 3.78 -19.20
N GLU A 264 -1.78 5.12 -19.21
CA GLU A 264 -2.12 5.94 -18.04
C GLU A 264 -3.55 5.69 -17.54
N GLU A 265 -3.75 5.78 -16.22
CA GLU A 265 -5.04 5.47 -15.61
C GLU A 265 -6.15 6.42 -16.04
N SER A 266 -5.84 7.71 -16.20
CA SER A 266 -6.77 8.71 -16.72
C SER A 266 -7.17 8.43 -18.18
N VAL A 267 -6.26 7.91 -18.99
CA VAL A 267 -6.53 7.54 -20.38
C VAL A 267 -7.41 6.29 -20.44
N TYR A 268 -7.09 5.28 -19.63
CA TYR A 268 -7.90 4.08 -19.55
C TYR A 268 -9.32 4.39 -19.04
N ALA A 269 -9.44 5.17 -17.96
CA ALA A 269 -10.73 5.59 -17.40
C ALA A 269 -11.60 6.37 -18.39
N ASN A 270 -10.99 7.13 -19.32
CA ASN A 270 -11.69 7.86 -20.37
C ASN A 270 -12.13 6.98 -21.55
N TYR A 271 -11.71 5.70 -21.60
CA TYR A 271 -12.07 4.66 -22.60
C TYR A 271 -11.95 5.07 -24.08
N THR A 272 -11.42 6.24 -24.37
CA THR A 272 -11.33 6.86 -25.69
C THR A 272 -9.87 7.05 -26.04
N ASN A 273 -9.50 6.74 -27.29
CA ASN A 273 -8.14 6.91 -27.80
C ASN A 273 -7.07 6.17 -26.98
N ILE A 274 -7.27 4.87 -26.70
CA ILE A 274 -6.22 4.03 -26.10
C ILE A 274 -4.97 4.09 -26.99
N PRO A 275 -3.82 4.54 -26.47
CA PRO A 275 -2.62 4.73 -27.26
C PRO A 275 -2.00 3.39 -27.67
N SER A 276 -1.12 3.43 -28.67
CA SER A 276 -0.27 2.27 -28.97
C SER A 276 0.54 1.92 -27.73
N PRO A 277 0.52 0.65 -27.27
CA PRO A 277 1.11 0.29 -26.00
C PRO A 277 2.65 0.29 -26.09
N PRO A 278 3.36 0.95 -25.15
CA PRO A 278 4.81 0.97 -25.14
C PRO A 278 5.40 -0.40 -24.78
N THR A 279 6.63 -0.69 -25.24
CA THR A 279 7.32 -1.95 -24.92
C THR A 279 8.16 -1.83 -23.65
N LEU A 280 8.39 -2.96 -22.97
CA LEU A 280 9.36 -3.07 -21.86
C LEU A 280 10.76 -2.61 -22.28
N ALA A 281 11.20 -3.01 -23.47
CA ALA A 281 12.50 -2.62 -24.01
C ALA A 281 12.62 -1.11 -24.20
N GLY A 282 11.55 -0.45 -24.68
CA GLY A 282 11.49 1.01 -24.77
C GLY A 282 11.61 1.66 -23.39
N PHE A 283 10.83 1.18 -22.41
CA PHE A 283 10.87 1.69 -21.04
C PHE A 283 12.24 1.53 -20.38
N ASN A 284 12.93 0.41 -20.58
CA ASN A 284 14.27 0.22 -20.03
C ASN A 284 15.31 1.13 -20.70
N LYS A 285 15.12 1.46 -21.99
CA LYS A 285 15.99 2.39 -22.72
C LYS A 285 15.75 3.85 -22.35
N ARG A 286 14.66 4.19 -21.64
CA ARG A 286 14.26 5.57 -21.32
C ARG A 286 15.38 6.39 -20.65
N ILE A 287 16.17 5.73 -19.80
CA ILE A 287 17.23 6.38 -19.01
C ILE A 287 18.39 6.84 -19.91
N PHE A 288 18.54 6.23 -21.08
CA PHE A 288 19.59 6.54 -22.06
C PHE A 288 19.08 7.39 -23.23
N ALA A 289 17.80 7.75 -23.25
CA ALA A 289 17.22 8.55 -24.32
C ALA A 289 17.52 10.04 -24.12
N ASN A 290 17.75 10.76 -25.21
CA ASN A 290 17.99 12.21 -25.17
C ASN A 290 16.71 13.01 -24.84
N GLU A 291 15.54 12.44 -25.11
CA GLU A 291 14.23 13.04 -24.85
C GLU A 291 13.51 12.29 -23.73
N GLU A 292 12.91 13.04 -22.81
CA GLU A 292 12.15 12.49 -21.69
C GLU A 292 10.84 11.88 -22.22
N THR A 293 10.83 10.55 -22.37
CA THR A 293 9.65 9.81 -22.79
C THR A 293 8.72 9.58 -21.59
N SER A 294 7.46 10.00 -21.69
CA SER A 294 6.47 9.79 -20.64
C SER A 294 5.98 8.34 -20.62
N TYR A 295 5.92 7.75 -19.42
CA TYR A 295 5.40 6.40 -19.19
C TYR A 295 4.37 6.42 -18.06
N SER A 296 3.46 5.44 -18.11
CA SER A 296 2.36 5.34 -17.16
C SER A 296 2.83 5.05 -15.74
N SER A 297 2.04 5.47 -14.75
CA SER A 297 2.26 5.05 -13.34
C SER A 297 2.30 3.52 -13.21
N PHE A 298 1.55 2.81 -14.04
CA PHE A 298 1.55 1.36 -14.10
C PHE A 298 2.91 0.80 -14.53
N SER A 299 3.59 1.44 -15.48
CA SER A 299 4.94 1.06 -15.90
C SER A 299 5.93 1.13 -14.74
N TYR A 300 5.87 2.19 -13.94
CA TYR A 300 6.71 2.34 -12.74
C TYR A 300 6.34 1.36 -11.62
N ARG A 301 5.06 0.99 -11.47
CA ARG A 301 4.61 -0.08 -10.57
C ARG A 301 5.18 -1.43 -10.97
N ILE A 302 5.19 -1.75 -12.27
CA ILE A 302 5.80 -2.98 -12.81
C ILE A 302 7.29 -3.03 -12.47
N GLU A 303 8.04 -1.94 -12.73
CA GLU A 303 9.47 -1.87 -12.42
C GLU A 303 9.75 -2.03 -10.91
N ALA A 304 8.95 -1.38 -10.06
CA ALA A 304 9.05 -1.50 -8.61
C ALA A 304 8.84 -2.95 -8.14
N VAL A 305 7.88 -3.66 -8.73
CA VAL A 305 7.61 -5.06 -8.41
C VAL A 305 8.70 -5.99 -8.96
N CYS A 306 9.29 -5.70 -10.13
CA CYS A 306 10.48 -6.42 -10.60
C CYS A 306 11.66 -6.26 -9.61
N ILE A 307 11.86 -5.08 -9.03
CA ILE A 307 12.87 -4.87 -7.99
C ILE A 307 12.53 -5.68 -6.74
N LEU A 308 11.27 -5.70 -6.31
CA LEU A 308 10.82 -6.55 -5.21
C LEU A 308 11.11 -8.03 -5.48
N ALA A 309 10.80 -8.54 -6.68
CA ALA A 309 11.11 -9.91 -7.07
C ALA A 309 12.60 -10.24 -6.93
N ARG A 310 13.49 -9.32 -7.37
CA ARG A 310 14.94 -9.46 -7.18
C ARG A 310 15.33 -9.54 -5.70
N VAL A 311 14.71 -8.73 -4.83
CA VAL A 311 14.93 -8.80 -3.38
C VAL A 311 14.51 -10.16 -2.81
N LEU A 312 13.35 -10.68 -3.22
CA LEU A 312 12.86 -11.98 -2.75
C LEU A 312 13.78 -13.13 -3.17
N VAL A 313 14.22 -13.15 -4.44
CA VAL A 313 15.18 -14.14 -4.95
C VAL A 313 16.54 -14.01 -4.25
N LEU A 314 17.02 -12.80 -4.02
CA LEU A 314 18.28 -12.60 -3.28
C LEU A 314 18.18 -13.10 -1.83
N ASN A 315 17.04 -12.91 -1.19
CA ASN A 315 16.81 -13.34 0.19
C ASN A 315 16.63 -14.85 0.32
N SER A 316 16.24 -15.56 -0.73
CA SER A 316 16.12 -17.02 -0.72
C SER A 316 17.47 -17.73 -0.95
N LEU A 317 18.51 -17.02 -1.39
CA LEU A 317 19.88 -17.55 -1.44
C LEU A 317 20.48 -17.73 -0.03
N PRO A 318 21.13 -18.87 0.28
CA PRO A 318 21.87 -19.07 1.53
C PRO A 318 23.05 -18.10 1.68
N GLU A 319 23.82 -17.95 0.60
CA GLU A 319 24.96 -17.03 0.49
C GLU A 319 24.70 -16.03 -0.63
N THR A 320 24.94 -14.75 -0.34
CA THR A 320 24.70 -13.66 -1.31
C THR A 320 26.04 -13.12 -1.79
N HIS A 321 26.25 -13.07 -3.11
CA HIS A 321 27.42 -12.38 -3.68
C HIS A 321 27.33 -10.86 -3.46
N ARG A 322 28.49 -10.22 -3.25
CA ARG A 322 28.61 -8.78 -2.98
C ARG A 322 27.92 -7.93 -4.05
N ASP A 323 28.17 -8.27 -5.31
CA ASP A 323 27.68 -7.50 -6.46
C ASP A 323 26.18 -7.69 -6.70
N HIS A 324 25.62 -8.86 -6.37
CA HIS A 324 24.18 -9.08 -6.45
C HIS A 324 23.43 -8.20 -5.45
N LEU A 325 23.92 -8.13 -4.20
CA LEU A 325 23.37 -7.21 -3.19
C LEU A 325 23.48 -5.75 -3.64
N GLN A 326 24.65 -5.35 -4.14
CA GLN A 326 24.88 -3.98 -4.59
C GLN A 326 24.01 -3.62 -5.80
N ALA A 327 23.82 -4.53 -6.75
CA ALA A 327 23.00 -4.30 -7.94
C ALA A 327 21.52 -4.10 -7.60
N VAL A 328 21.00 -4.80 -6.58
CA VAL A 328 19.62 -4.61 -6.10
C VAL A 328 19.50 -3.29 -5.32
N GLU A 329 20.47 -2.95 -4.49
CA GLU A 329 20.51 -1.62 -3.84
C GLU A 329 20.53 -0.48 -4.85
N ASN A 330 21.38 -0.58 -5.88
CA ASN A 330 21.46 0.42 -6.94
C ASN A 330 20.12 0.56 -7.66
N ALA A 331 19.41 -0.54 -7.91
CA ALA A 331 18.10 -0.50 -8.54
C ALA A 331 17.04 0.21 -7.67
N LEU A 332 17.02 -0.03 -6.35
CA LEU A 332 16.10 0.66 -5.43
C LEU A 332 16.29 2.18 -5.45
N VAL A 333 17.56 2.63 -5.37
CA VAL A 333 17.89 4.06 -5.36
C VAL A 333 17.67 4.68 -6.75
N SER A 334 18.11 3.97 -7.80
CA SER A 334 17.96 4.40 -9.19
C SER A 334 16.50 4.58 -9.58
N TRP A 335 15.60 3.70 -9.13
CA TRP A 335 14.17 3.82 -9.41
C TRP A 335 13.63 5.19 -8.97
N THR A 336 13.96 5.61 -7.74
CA THR A 336 13.49 6.89 -7.18
C THR A 336 14.11 8.08 -7.92
N ASN A 337 15.40 7.99 -8.24
CA ASN A 337 16.15 9.10 -8.85
C ASN A 337 15.80 9.35 -10.33
N HIS A 338 15.25 8.35 -11.02
CA HIS A 338 14.89 8.44 -12.44
C HIS A 338 13.37 8.52 -12.66
N LEU A 339 12.59 8.83 -11.62
CA LEU A 339 11.19 9.21 -11.81
C LEU A 339 11.13 10.57 -12.52
N PRO A 340 10.30 10.72 -13.55
CA PRO A 340 10.08 12.01 -14.19
C PRO A 340 9.38 12.97 -13.21
N PRO A 341 9.52 14.30 -13.39
CA PRO A 341 9.00 15.29 -12.43
C PRO A 341 7.51 15.15 -12.08
N ASN A 342 6.70 14.68 -13.02
CA ASN A 342 5.26 14.46 -12.84
C ASN A 342 4.90 13.14 -12.13
N LYS A 343 5.90 12.31 -11.78
CA LYS A 343 5.72 11.02 -11.08
C LYS A 343 6.50 10.96 -9.76
N VAL A 344 7.14 12.05 -9.34
CA VAL A 344 7.82 12.12 -8.03
C VAL A 344 6.81 12.19 -6.90
N ASP A 345 5.74 12.97 -7.10
CA ASP A 345 4.66 13.13 -6.13
C ASP A 345 3.45 12.26 -6.52
N ILE A 346 2.87 11.56 -5.54
CA ILE A 346 1.64 10.77 -5.73
C ILE A 346 0.38 11.64 -5.84
N VAL A 347 0.49 12.94 -5.59
CA VAL A 347 -0.63 13.88 -5.60
C VAL A 347 -0.47 14.82 -6.78
N ASP A 348 -1.49 14.88 -7.63
CA ASP A 348 -1.50 15.77 -8.78
C ASP A 348 -1.75 17.24 -8.37
N THR A 349 -1.70 18.15 -9.34
CA THR A 349 -1.94 19.58 -9.13
C THR A 349 -3.36 19.91 -8.62
N TYR A 350 -4.29 18.96 -8.72
CA TYR A 350 -5.69 19.09 -8.30
C TYR A 350 -5.96 18.45 -6.94
N GLY A 351 -4.96 17.80 -6.33
CA GLY A 351 -5.10 17.09 -5.06
C GLY A 351 -5.59 15.66 -5.18
N SER A 352 -5.71 15.12 -6.41
CA SER A 352 -6.06 13.72 -6.64
C SER A 352 -4.85 12.84 -6.40
N VAL A 353 -5.05 11.69 -5.78
CA VAL A 353 -3.98 10.74 -5.50
C VAL A 353 -3.93 9.70 -6.62
N ASP A 354 -2.76 9.53 -7.22
CA ASP A 354 -2.47 8.45 -8.15
C ASP A 354 -2.29 7.13 -7.37
N GLU A 355 -3.29 6.26 -7.44
CA GLU A 355 -3.29 4.98 -6.73
C GLU A 355 -2.19 4.04 -7.22
N ILE A 356 -1.97 3.98 -8.52
CA ILE A 356 -0.99 3.06 -9.11
C ILE A 356 0.43 3.49 -8.74
N LEU A 357 0.71 4.80 -8.75
CA LEU A 357 1.98 5.35 -8.33
C LEU A 357 2.21 5.21 -6.81
N PHE A 358 1.16 5.40 -6.00
CA PHE A 358 1.23 5.13 -4.56
C PHE A 358 1.62 3.67 -4.27
N GLN A 359 1.03 2.72 -5.00
CA GLN A 359 1.41 1.31 -4.89
C GLN A 359 2.88 1.09 -5.31
N ALA A 360 3.36 1.78 -6.36
CA ALA A 360 4.75 1.68 -6.79
C ALA A 360 5.73 2.14 -5.69
N HIS A 361 5.53 3.31 -5.09
CA HIS A 361 6.35 3.80 -3.97
C HIS A 361 6.26 2.88 -2.75
N THR A 362 5.05 2.42 -2.41
CA THR A 362 4.85 1.46 -1.31
C THR A 362 5.64 0.18 -1.55
N THR A 363 5.65 -0.33 -2.78
CA THR A 363 6.42 -1.52 -3.19
C THR A 363 7.93 -1.30 -3.01
N ILE A 364 8.46 -0.14 -3.41
CA ILE A 364 9.90 0.17 -3.26
C ILE A 364 10.32 0.23 -1.79
N HIS A 365 9.53 0.89 -0.94
CA HIS A 365 9.82 0.94 0.48
C HIS A 365 9.69 -0.45 1.14
N PHE A 366 8.72 -1.26 0.71
CA PHE A 366 8.59 -2.64 1.14
C PHE A 366 9.80 -3.49 0.74
N ALA A 367 10.24 -3.40 -0.52
CA ALA A 367 11.42 -4.07 -1.04
C ALA A 367 12.70 -3.64 -0.29
N ALA A 368 12.88 -2.35 -0.02
CA ALA A 368 14.02 -1.86 0.75
C ALA A 368 14.05 -2.39 2.19
N MET A 369 12.90 -2.42 2.88
CA MET A 369 12.80 -3.06 4.20
C MET A 369 13.17 -4.54 4.13
N LEU A 370 12.64 -5.27 3.15
CA LEU A 370 12.93 -6.70 2.93
C LEU A 370 14.38 -6.98 2.55
N LEU A 371 15.06 -6.06 1.88
CA LEU A 371 16.47 -6.24 1.52
C LEU A 371 17.38 -6.12 2.74
N HIS A 372 17.13 -5.14 3.60
CA HIS A 372 18.05 -4.80 4.69
C HIS A 372 17.74 -5.52 6.00
N LEU A 373 16.47 -5.74 6.33
CA LEU A 373 16.07 -6.34 7.61
C LEU A 373 16.67 -7.74 7.86
N PRO A 374 16.75 -8.66 6.88
CA PRO A 374 17.46 -9.94 7.04
C PRO A 374 18.93 -9.82 7.46
N ARG A 375 19.58 -8.71 7.07
CA ARG A 375 21.02 -8.45 7.22
C ARG A 375 21.34 -7.48 8.36
N SER A 376 20.32 -7.00 9.06
CA SER A 376 20.43 -5.99 10.12
C SER A 376 20.60 -6.64 11.49
N SER A 377 20.80 -5.81 12.51
CA SER A 377 20.74 -6.19 13.94
C SER A 377 19.31 -6.17 14.49
N LEU A 378 18.39 -5.47 13.81
CA LEU A 378 16.96 -5.47 14.16
C LEU A 378 16.39 -6.91 14.24
N ARG A 379 15.68 -7.23 15.33
CA ARG A 379 15.01 -8.51 15.56
C ARG A 379 13.53 -8.26 15.87
N PRO A 380 12.69 -8.01 14.84
CA PRO A 380 11.26 -7.87 15.07
C PRO A 380 10.68 -9.23 15.46
N VAL A 381 9.72 -9.21 16.38
CA VAL A 381 8.92 -10.40 16.71
C VAL A 381 7.98 -10.64 15.54
N CYS A 382 7.96 -11.86 15.00
CA CYS A 382 6.97 -12.25 13.99
C CYS A 382 5.83 -13.02 14.66
N PRO A 383 4.57 -12.83 14.24
CA PRO A 383 3.46 -13.63 14.71
C PRO A 383 3.59 -15.07 14.21
N GLU A 384 3.47 -16.04 15.13
CA GLU A 384 3.25 -17.44 14.77
C GLU A 384 1.76 -17.62 14.44
N THR A 385 1.40 -17.40 13.17
CA THR A 385 0.00 -17.51 12.70
C THR A 385 -0.10 -18.38 11.45
N GLU A 386 -1.18 -19.16 11.35
CA GLU A 386 -1.45 -20.04 10.21
C GLU A 386 -1.59 -19.30 8.87
N CYS A 387 -2.04 -18.05 8.88
CA CYS A 387 -2.13 -17.19 7.69
C CYS A 387 -1.11 -16.05 7.81
N PRO A 388 -0.07 -16.01 6.96
CA PRO A 388 1.04 -15.07 7.10
C PRO A 388 0.57 -13.64 6.86
N ILE A 389 0.60 -12.82 7.91
CA ILE A 389 0.42 -11.36 7.83
C ILE A 389 1.75 -10.60 7.69
N CYS A 390 2.86 -11.31 7.85
CA CYS A 390 4.21 -10.79 7.74
C CYS A 390 5.02 -11.63 6.74
N PRO A 391 5.97 -11.02 6.03
CA PRO A 391 6.92 -11.76 5.22
C PRO A 391 7.83 -12.63 6.08
N VAL A 392 8.37 -13.70 5.49
CA VAL A 392 9.39 -14.53 6.14
C VAL A 392 10.72 -13.75 6.11
N ILE A 393 11.28 -13.45 7.29
CA ILE A 393 12.52 -12.69 7.44
C ILE A 393 13.63 -13.65 7.87
N PRO A 394 14.38 -14.24 6.94
CA PRO A 394 15.50 -15.09 7.32
C PRO A 394 16.65 -14.25 7.87
N SER A 395 17.49 -14.84 8.72
CA SER A 395 18.78 -14.22 9.04
C SER A 395 19.77 -14.42 7.89
N ARG A 396 20.42 -13.34 7.44
CA ARG A 396 21.40 -13.36 6.36
C ARG A 396 22.66 -12.63 6.76
N LEU A 397 23.80 -13.14 6.32
CA LEU A 397 25.06 -12.42 6.41
C LEU A 397 25.11 -11.39 5.28
N SER A 398 25.73 -10.23 5.56
CA SER A 398 25.96 -9.22 4.54
C SER A 398 27.39 -9.38 3.98
N PRO A 399 27.55 -9.51 2.66
CA PRO A 399 28.86 -9.53 2.01
C PRO A 399 29.49 -8.14 1.84
N SER A 400 28.73 -7.06 1.99
CA SER A 400 29.14 -5.71 1.55
C SER A 400 29.11 -4.66 2.65
N PHE A 401 28.06 -4.66 3.49
CA PHE A 401 27.79 -3.60 4.45
C PHE A 401 27.76 -4.12 5.88
N THR A 402 28.04 -3.25 6.85
CA THR A 402 27.90 -3.61 8.26
C THR A 402 26.41 -3.76 8.62
N ARG A 403 26.12 -4.55 9.68
CA ARG A 403 24.75 -4.67 10.21
C ARG A 403 24.13 -3.32 10.56
N HIS A 404 24.95 -2.39 11.06
CA HIS A 404 24.52 -1.03 11.38
C HIS A 404 24.02 -0.24 10.16
N VAL A 405 24.68 -0.37 9.01
CA VAL A 405 24.20 0.25 7.76
C VAL A 405 22.85 -0.34 7.36
N HIS A 406 22.69 -1.66 7.51
CA HIS A 406 21.41 -2.32 7.28
C HIS A 406 20.31 -1.88 8.26
N ASP A 407 20.64 -1.67 9.54
CA ASP A 407 19.72 -1.11 10.54
C ASP A 407 19.21 0.26 10.05
N ILE A 408 20.12 1.18 9.71
CA ILE A 408 19.78 2.52 9.23
C ILE A 408 18.91 2.46 7.98
N LYS A 409 19.28 1.65 6.98
CA LYS A 409 18.53 1.59 5.71
C LYS A 409 17.15 0.97 5.88
N ALA A 410 16.99 -0.05 6.73
CA ALA A 410 15.67 -0.61 7.06
C ALA A 410 14.79 0.42 7.78
N THR A 411 15.34 1.10 8.80
CA THR A 411 14.65 2.17 9.52
C THR A 411 14.26 3.33 8.58
N GLU A 412 15.15 3.75 7.68
CA GLU A 412 14.86 4.82 6.73
C GLU A 412 13.75 4.43 5.75
N ALA A 413 13.77 3.20 5.21
CA ALA A 413 12.72 2.71 4.34
C ALA A 413 11.33 2.72 5.01
N SER A 414 11.25 2.24 6.27
CA SER A 414 9.99 2.29 7.04
C SER A 414 9.55 3.72 7.38
N LYS A 415 10.50 4.64 7.60
CA LYS A 415 10.21 6.08 7.77
C LYS A 415 9.65 6.69 6.49
N GLN A 416 10.22 6.37 5.32
CA GLN A 416 9.74 6.90 4.05
C GLN A 416 8.33 6.38 3.72
N LEU A 417 8.05 5.10 4.00
CA LEU A 417 6.68 4.59 3.92
C LEU A 417 5.72 5.33 4.87
N SER A 418 6.15 5.62 6.11
CA SER A 418 5.34 6.42 7.04
C SER A 418 5.06 7.83 6.52
N ASN A 419 6.05 8.47 5.89
CA ASN A 419 5.87 9.78 5.25
C ASN A 419 4.86 9.70 4.10
N LEU A 420 4.96 8.68 3.24
CA LEU A 420 4.04 8.45 2.13
C LEU A 420 2.59 8.28 2.61
N LEU A 421 2.39 7.51 3.69
CA LEU A 421 1.06 7.31 4.29
C LEU A 421 0.46 8.61 4.83
N SER A 422 1.29 9.55 5.30
CA SER A 422 0.80 10.85 5.80
C SER A 422 0.26 11.75 4.69
N VAL A 423 0.70 11.55 3.44
CA VAL A 423 0.24 12.30 2.27
C VAL A 423 -1.12 11.78 1.78
N ARG A 424 -1.46 10.51 2.07
CA ARG A 424 -2.68 9.86 1.60
C ARG A 424 -3.65 9.55 2.74
N PRO A 425 -4.64 10.41 3.01
CA PRO A 425 -5.56 10.20 4.14
C PRO A 425 -6.70 9.21 3.83
N SER A 426 -7.04 8.97 2.56
CA SER A 426 -8.15 8.07 2.18
C SER A 426 -7.72 6.61 2.17
N VAL A 427 -7.59 6.04 3.37
CA VAL A 427 -7.14 4.66 3.60
C VAL A 427 -8.15 3.62 3.10
N GLN A 428 -9.43 3.98 2.96
CA GLN A 428 -10.52 3.07 2.59
C GLN A 428 -10.37 2.43 1.21
N ARG A 429 -9.61 3.06 0.31
CA ARG A 429 -9.42 2.61 -1.07
C ARG A 429 -8.14 1.82 -1.31
N TYR A 430 -7.35 1.56 -0.26
CA TYR A 430 -6.09 0.85 -0.45
C TYR A 430 -6.34 -0.59 -0.90
N SER A 431 -5.48 -1.09 -1.78
CA SER A 431 -5.35 -2.53 -2.01
C SER A 431 -5.14 -3.26 -0.67
N PRO A 432 -5.78 -4.43 -0.45
CA PRO A 432 -5.52 -5.26 0.72
C PRO A 432 -4.04 -5.61 0.94
N PHE A 433 -3.23 -5.67 -0.13
CA PHE A 433 -1.80 -5.97 -0.07
C PHE A 433 -0.98 -4.92 0.68
N VAL A 434 -1.48 -3.69 0.82
CA VAL A 434 -0.83 -2.64 1.63
C VAL A 434 -0.59 -3.10 3.08
N VAL A 435 -1.43 -4.00 3.60
CA VAL A 435 -1.37 -4.50 4.97
C VAL A 435 -0.01 -5.12 5.27
N PHE A 436 0.60 -5.82 4.31
CA PHE A 436 1.90 -6.45 4.49
C PHE A 436 3.03 -5.42 4.65
N SER A 437 2.98 -4.36 3.85
CA SER A 437 3.92 -3.23 3.95
C SER A 437 3.73 -2.48 5.27
N LEU A 438 2.49 -2.29 5.72
CA LEU A 438 2.17 -1.65 7.00
C LEU A 438 2.67 -2.45 8.20
N VAL A 439 2.44 -3.77 8.21
CA VAL A 439 2.94 -4.67 9.27
C VAL A 439 4.46 -4.63 9.33
N LEU A 440 5.14 -4.78 8.19
CA LEU A 440 6.61 -4.73 8.15
C LEU A 440 7.13 -3.36 8.61
N CYS A 441 6.50 -2.26 8.19
CA CYS A 441 6.82 -0.91 8.63
C CYS A 441 6.73 -0.77 10.16
N GLY A 442 5.62 -1.21 10.75
CA GLY A 442 5.42 -1.17 12.20
C GLY A 442 6.45 -2.03 12.95
N MET A 443 6.73 -3.23 12.45
CA MET A 443 7.74 -4.14 13.02
C MET A 443 9.15 -3.54 13.00
N VAL A 444 9.57 -2.93 11.89
CA VAL A 444 10.87 -2.26 11.78
C VAL A 444 10.95 -1.08 12.75
N GLN A 445 9.91 -0.25 12.84
CA GLN A 445 9.88 0.89 13.76
C GLN A 445 9.91 0.45 15.23
N LEU A 446 9.21 -0.64 15.59
CA LEU A 446 9.24 -1.24 16.93
C LEU A 446 10.61 -1.84 17.28
N ALA A 447 11.22 -2.57 16.34
CA ALA A 447 12.55 -3.12 16.56
C ALA A 447 13.59 -2.00 16.71
N THR A 448 13.46 -0.94 15.91
CA THR A 448 14.37 0.22 15.96
C THR A 448 14.24 0.96 17.28
N SER A 449 13.02 1.16 17.79
CA SER A 449 12.80 1.91 19.04
C SER A 449 13.40 1.23 20.27
N ARG A 450 13.69 -0.08 20.21
CA ARG A 450 14.36 -0.82 21.29
C ARG A 450 15.88 -0.62 21.30
N ILE A 451 16.46 -0.19 20.18
CA ILE A 451 17.91 0.01 20.02
C ILE A 451 18.28 1.49 20.14
N HIS A 452 17.45 2.38 19.61
CA HIS A 452 17.69 3.82 19.65
C HIS A 452 17.52 4.41 21.06
N SER A 453 18.13 5.58 21.29
CA SER A 453 18.00 6.33 22.54
C SER A 453 16.56 6.78 22.80
N SER A 454 16.25 7.07 24.07
CA SER A 454 14.93 7.54 24.51
C SER A 454 14.49 8.85 23.83
N GLU A 455 15.44 9.64 23.32
CA GLU A 455 15.18 10.87 22.56
C GLU A 455 14.44 10.61 21.25
N CYS A 456 14.64 9.44 20.63
CA CYS A 456 13.98 9.05 19.38
C CYS A 456 12.64 8.33 19.60
N SER A 457 12.30 7.93 20.84
CA SER A 457 11.12 7.10 21.12
C SER A 457 9.81 7.75 20.67
N ASP A 458 9.70 9.09 20.76
CA ASP A 458 8.50 9.81 20.31
C ASP A 458 8.31 9.74 18.80
N HIS A 459 9.40 9.86 18.04
CA HIS A 459 9.39 9.73 16.59
C HIS A 459 8.98 8.34 16.12
N HIS A 460 9.45 7.28 16.80
CA HIS A 460 9.07 5.91 16.47
C HIS A 460 7.63 5.62 16.88
N CYS A 461 7.23 6.05 18.09
CA CYS A 461 5.87 5.88 18.59
C CYS A 461 4.84 6.55 17.68
N ASN A 462 5.06 7.80 17.25
CA ASN A 462 4.15 8.50 16.34
C ASN A 462 3.99 7.80 14.98
N ARG A 463 5.06 7.21 14.43
CA ARG A 463 4.98 6.42 13.19
C ARG A 463 4.17 5.15 13.38
N ILE A 464 4.34 4.47 14.50
CA ILE A 464 3.56 3.26 14.83
C ILE A 464 2.09 3.61 15.06
N ILE A 465 1.79 4.74 15.71
CA ILE A 465 0.42 5.26 15.85
C ILE A 465 -0.21 5.52 14.48
N LEU A 466 0.52 6.12 13.55
CA LEU A 466 0.05 6.33 12.17
C LEU A 466 -0.29 4.99 11.49
N VAL A 467 0.63 4.01 11.54
CA VAL A 467 0.42 2.67 10.95
C VAL A 467 -0.80 1.98 11.59
N LEU A 468 -0.92 2.02 12.92
CA LEU A 468 -2.09 1.49 13.63
C LEU A 468 -3.38 2.21 13.24
N GLY A 469 -3.33 3.53 13.01
CA GLY A 469 -4.44 4.32 12.50
C GLY A 469 -4.90 3.85 11.11
N CYS A 470 -3.97 3.61 10.19
CA CYS A 470 -4.27 3.04 8.87
C CYS A 470 -4.93 1.65 9.01
N LEU A 471 -4.32 0.74 9.79
CA LEU A 471 -4.85 -0.60 10.01
C LEU A 471 -6.23 -0.58 10.70
N LYS A 472 -6.48 0.38 11.60
CA LYS A 472 -7.78 0.58 12.27
C LYS A 472 -8.89 0.95 11.29
N THR A 473 -8.58 1.69 10.24
CA THR A 473 -9.53 2.00 9.17
C THR A 473 -9.74 0.78 8.27
N LEU A 474 -8.65 0.13 7.84
CA LEU A 474 -8.72 -1.04 6.94
C LEU A 474 -9.46 -2.23 7.56
N LYS A 475 -9.29 -2.49 8.87
CA LYS A 475 -9.92 -3.63 9.53
C LYS A 475 -11.44 -3.60 9.55
N GLN A 476 -12.06 -2.46 9.27
CA GLN A 476 -13.51 -2.36 9.13
C GLN A 476 -14.02 -3.15 7.92
N LYS A 477 -13.16 -3.34 6.92
CA LYS A 477 -13.48 -4.00 5.65
C LYS A 477 -12.71 -5.30 5.48
N TRP A 478 -11.45 -5.33 5.89
CA TRP A 478 -10.55 -6.45 5.65
C TRP A 478 -10.21 -7.22 6.94
N PRO A 479 -10.66 -8.48 7.08
CA PRO A 479 -10.26 -9.34 8.19
C PRO A 479 -8.75 -9.49 8.37
N ILE A 480 -7.98 -9.51 7.27
CA ILE A 480 -6.50 -9.56 7.34
C ILE A 480 -5.91 -8.34 8.07
N ALA A 481 -6.49 -7.15 7.86
CA ALA A 481 -6.09 -5.94 8.55
C ALA A 481 -6.48 -5.96 10.04
N ASN A 482 -7.55 -6.69 10.42
CA ASN A 482 -7.90 -6.88 11.83
C ASN A 482 -6.82 -7.71 12.55
N ARG A 483 -6.37 -8.81 11.95
CA ARG A 483 -5.27 -9.64 12.46
C ARG A 483 -3.98 -8.82 12.61
N ALA A 484 -3.61 -8.08 11.55
CA ALA A 484 -2.46 -7.19 11.53
C ALA A 484 -2.52 -6.10 12.62
N HIS A 485 -3.68 -5.43 12.75
CA HIS A 485 -3.89 -4.40 13.78
C HIS A 485 -3.76 -4.99 15.19
N TYR A 486 -4.37 -6.15 15.45
CA TYR A 486 -4.31 -6.78 16.76
C TYR A 486 -2.86 -7.13 17.14
N PHE A 487 -2.15 -7.79 16.24
CA PHE A 487 -0.76 -8.16 16.42
C PHE A 487 0.12 -6.94 16.72
N LEU A 488 0.13 -5.95 15.82
CA LEU A 488 1.02 -4.80 15.95
C LEU A 488 0.70 -3.97 17.20
N ARG A 489 -0.60 -3.85 17.57
CA ARG A 489 -1.02 -3.14 18.78
C ARG A 489 -0.53 -3.85 20.04
N SER A 490 -0.55 -5.18 20.09
CA SER A 490 -0.07 -5.94 21.25
C SER A 490 1.42 -5.68 21.49
N VAL A 491 2.24 -5.86 20.46
CA VAL A 491 3.70 -5.66 20.55
C VAL A 491 4.04 -4.19 20.86
N ALA A 492 3.28 -3.24 20.30
CA ALA A 492 3.46 -1.82 20.59
C ALA A 492 3.10 -1.46 22.04
N ALA A 493 2.04 -2.04 22.59
CA ALA A 493 1.67 -1.83 23.99
C ALA A 493 2.78 -2.32 24.93
N GLU A 494 3.29 -3.53 24.73
CA GLU A 494 4.42 -4.06 25.50
C GLU A 494 5.67 -3.17 25.43
N THR A 495 5.93 -2.54 24.27
CA THR A 495 7.14 -1.74 24.04
C THR A 495 7.01 -0.32 24.61
N PHE A 496 5.84 0.33 24.49
CA PHE A 496 5.69 1.76 24.82
C PHE A 496 4.93 2.06 26.11
N THR A 497 4.25 1.10 26.76
CA THR A 497 3.43 1.39 27.95
C THR A 497 4.26 2.03 29.07
N ALA A 498 5.36 1.38 29.48
CA ALA A 498 6.25 1.90 30.52
C ALA A 498 6.86 3.27 30.14
N TRP A 499 7.19 3.47 28.87
CA TRP A 499 7.71 4.75 28.39
C TRP A 499 6.66 5.87 28.43
N ILE A 500 5.40 5.59 28.04
CA ILE A 500 4.29 6.55 28.12
C ILE A 500 4.03 6.92 29.58
N GLU A 501 3.94 5.93 30.46
CA GLU A 501 3.72 6.13 31.90
C GLU A 501 4.84 6.98 32.54
N SER A 502 6.10 6.79 32.11
CA SER A 502 7.23 7.60 32.58
C SER A 502 7.13 9.09 32.20
N ARG A 503 6.43 9.43 31.10
CA ARG A 503 6.24 10.82 30.64
C ARG A 503 5.02 11.49 31.27
N TYR A 504 4.05 10.71 31.72
CA TYR A 504 2.85 11.20 32.40
C TYR A 504 2.70 10.47 33.73
N PRO A 505 3.57 10.76 34.72
CA PRO A 505 3.41 10.20 36.05
C PRO A 505 2.03 10.60 36.55
N GLN A 506 1.19 9.60 36.79
CA GLN A 506 -0.06 9.79 37.49
C GLN A 506 0.30 10.42 38.84
N THR A 507 -0.09 11.67 39.07
CA THR A 507 -0.11 12.24 40.42
C THR A 507 -1.17 11.48 41.18
N SER A 508 -0.81 10.32 41.74
CA SER A 508 -1.67 9.67 42.71
C SER A 508 -1.82 10.66 43.87
N ASN A 509 -3.02 11.20 44.05
CA ASN A 509 -3.47 11.78 45.33
C ASN A 509 -3.61 10.65 46.36
N ALA A 510 -2.55 9.87 46.56
CA ALA A 510 -2.40 9.02 47.71
C ALA A 510 -1.84 9.90 48.81
N VAL A 511 -2.69 10.20 49.80
CA VAL A 511 -2.28 10.74 51.10
C VAL A 511 -1.05 9.96 51.58
N PRO A 512 0.05 10.61 51.99
CA PRO A 512 1.21 9.91 52.49
C PRO A 512 0.83 9.24 53.81
N LEU A 513 0.61 7.92 53.80
CA LEU A 513 0.51 7.15 55.03
C LEU A 513 1.93 7.01 55.60
N ALA A 514 2.09 7.52 56.81
CA ALA A 514 3.35 7.61 57.54
C ALA A 514 4.14 6.29 57.55
N SER A 515 5.46 6.45 57.56
CA SER A 515 6.48 5.41 57.58
C SER A 515 6.20 4.32 58.62
N ARG A 516 6.46 3.06 58.25
CA ARG A 516 6.84 2.04 59.23
C ARG A 516 8.15 1.39 58.79
N ASN A 517 9.18 1.67 59.56
CA ASN A 517 10.55 1.17 59.42
C ASN A 517 10.59 -0.37 59.41
N GLY A 518 11.27 -0.93 58.42
CA GLY A 518 11.74 -2.32 58.38
C GLY A 518 13.14 -2.34 57.74
N PRO A 519 14.06 -3.21 58.20
CA PRO A 519 15.49 -3.02 58.01
C PRO A 519 15.94 -3.26 56.56
N SER A 520 16.89 -2.43 56.15
CA SER A 520 17.63 -2.49 54.88
C SER A 520 18.51 -3.74 54.80
N TYR A 521 18.24 -4.59 53.81
CA TYR A 521 19.19 -5.58 53.29
C TYR A 521 19.72 -5.10 51.93
N PRO A 522 21.00 -5.34 51.61
CA PRO A 522 21.64 -4.86 50.39
C PRO A 522 21.13 -5.63 49.16
N PRO A 523 21.21 -5.06 47.94
CA PRO A 523 20.80 -5.77 46.74
C PRO A 523 21.86 -6.83 46.38
N GLU A 524 21.47 -8.09 46.44
CA GLU A 524 22.20 -9.17 45.78
C GLU A 524 22.04 -9.04 44.26
N ASN A 525 23.19 -8.91 43.58
CA ASN A 525 23.36 -9.25 42.17
C ASN A 525 22.78 -10.63 41.90
N ASN A 526 21.87 -10.77 40.93
CA ASN A 526 21.65 -12.01 40.15
C ASN A 526 20.93 -11.60 38.84
N ALA A 527 21.62 -11.47 37.71
CA ALA A 527 22.02 -12.55 36.81
C ALA A 527 20.83 -13.39 36.32
N TRP A 528 20.21 -12.94 35.22
CA TRP A 528 19.39 -13.79 34.33
C TRP A 528 19.84 -13.56 32.89
N LEU A 529 21.05 -14.05 32.59
CA LEU A 529 21.47 -14.45 31.25
C LEU A 529 21.31 -15.97 31.19
N SER A 530 20.12 -16.46 30.82
CA SER A 530 19.96 -17.85 30.40
C SER A 530 20.33 -17.95 28.92
N VAL A 531 21.63 -18.16 28.67
CA VAL A 531 22.11 -18.75 27.43
C VAL A 531 21.59 -20.18 27.39
N VAL A 532 20.58 -20.44 26.56
CA VAL A 532 20.26 -21.81 26.16
C VAL A 532 21.30 -22.21 25.11
N SER A 533 22.36 -22.88 25.58
CA SER A 533 23.24 -23.68 24.72
C SER A 533 22.52 -24.96 24.36
N SER A 534 21.91 -25.01 23.18
CA SER A 534 21.64 -26.26 22.48
C SER A 534 22.83 -26.56 21.57
N ASN A 535 23.82 -27.26 22.13
CA ASN A 535 24.76 -28.05 21.34
C ASN A 535 23.98 -29.25 20.80
N ASP A 536 23.57 -29.20 19.54
CA ASP A 536 23.28 -30.41 18.78
C ASP A 536 24.01 -30.32 17.45
N THR A 537 25.21 -30.90 17.45
CA THR A 537 26.05 -31.14 16.29
C THR A 537 25.38 -32.14 15.36
N SER A 538 24.61 -31.64 14.39
CA SER A 538 24.36 -32.36 13.15
C SER A 538 24.80 -31.48 11.98
N ARG A 539 25.83 -31.95 11.26
CA ARG A 539 26.28 -31.38 9.98
C ARG A 539 25.07 -31.28 9.03
N PRO A 540 24.77 -30.12 8.42
CA PRO A 540 23.87 -30.11 7.30
C PRO A 540 24.57 -30.80 6.13
N MET A 541 23.96 -31.88 5.64
CA MET A 541 24.24 -32.43 4.32
C MET A 541 24.12 -31.31 3.29
N GLU A 542 25.13 -31.15 2.44
CA GLU A 542 25.09 -30.29 1.26
C GLU A 542 23.88 -30.69 0.41
N THR A 543 22.77 -29.95 0.55
CA THR A 543 21.67 -30.01 -0.41
C THR A 543 22.05 -29.11 -1.58
N ASP A 544 22.25 -29.70 -2.75
CA ASP A 544 22.53 -29.01 -4.01
C ASP A 544 21.70 -27.73 -4.16
N ALA A 545 22.38 -26.59 -4.11
CA ALA A 545 21.80 -25.26 -4.36
C ALA A 545 21.17 -25.13 -5.76
N GLN A 546 21.49 -26.07 -6.65
CA GLN A 546 20.96 -26.19 -8.02
C GLN A 546 19.48 -26.63 -8.07
N GLY A 547 18.90 -27.13 -6.96
CA GLY A 547 17.50 -27.60 -6.92
C GLY A 547 16.46 -26.57 -6.44
N ILE A 548 16.87 -25.38 -6.02
CA ILE A 548 15.95 -24.42 -5.36
C ILE A 548 15.16 -23.59 -6.39
N PHE A 549 15.74 -23.33 -7.56
CA PHE A 549 15.16 -22.52 -8.63
C PHE A 549 15.25 -23.23 -9.98
N SER A 550 14.27 -23.00 -10.85
CA SER A 550 14.46 -23.29 -12.27
C SER A 550 15.60 -22.40 -12.81
N PRO A 551 16.53 -22.91 -13.63
CA PRO A 551 17.68 -22.15 -14.14
C PRO A 551 17.31 -20.81 -14.79
N GLY A 552 16.11 -20.71 -15.38
CA GLY A 552 15.58 -19.48 -15.97
C GLY A 552 15.23 -18.38 -14.97
N LEU A 553 14.81 -18.71 -13.75
CA LEU A 553 14.41 -17.71 -12.75
C LEU A 553 15.62 -17.00 -12.13
N LEU A 554 16.71 -17.72 -11.90
CA LEU A 554 17.96 -17.13 -11.43
C LEU A 554 18.53 -16.18 -12.48
N SER A 555 18.64 -16.62 -13.74
CA SER A 555 19.17 -15.79 -14.84
C SER A 555 18.36 -14.52 -15.12
N ALA A 556 17.06 -14.48 -14.78
CA ALA A 556 16.21 -13.31 -15.00
C ALA A 556 16.40 -12.20 -13.94
N TYR A 557 16.92 -12.53 -12.76
CA TYR A 557 16.97 -11.62 -11.60
C TYR A 557 18.35 -11.45 -10.98
N ILE A 558 19.24 -12.40 -11.20
CA ILE A 558 20.60 -12.47 -10.67
C ILE A 558 21.53 -12.86 -11.81
N ASP A 559 22.59 -12.07 -12.02
CA ASP A 559 23.60 -12.37 -13.02
C ASP A 559 24.37 -13.64 -12.60
N PRO A 560 24.29 -14.74 -13.37
CA PRO A 560 24.96 -15.99 -13.02
C PRO A 560 26.50 -15.88 -13.09
N THR A 561 27.03 -14.88 -13.81
CA THR A 561 28.48 -14.73 -14.02
C THR A 561 29.24 -14.24 -12.79
N CYS A 562 28.56 -13.55 -11.85
CA CYS A 562 29.23 -13.07 -10.63
C CYS A 562 29.56 -14.19 -9.63
N SER A 563 29.08 -15.42 -9.87
CA SER A 563 29.35 -16.58 -9.02
C SER A 563 30.46 -17.49 -9.58
N GLU A 564 30.94 -17.25 -10.80
CA GLU A 564 32.12 -17.95 -11.30
C GLU A 564 33.37 -17.27 -10.73
N PRO A 565 34.21 -17.96 -9.93
CA PRO A 565 35.55 -17.48 -9.68
C PRO A 565 36.24 -17.38 -11.04
N LEU A 566 36.62 -16.16 -11.42
CA LEU A 566 37.37 -15.81 -12.62
C LEU A 566 38.07 -17.04 -13.23
N LEU A 567 37.64 -17.46 -14.41
CA LEU A 567 38.43 -18.30 -15.31
C LEU A 567 39.69 -17.52 -15.71
N LEU A 568 40.62 -17.36 -14.78
CA LEU A 568 42.04 -17.37 -15.06
C LEU A 568 42.31 -18.80 -15.52
N GLY A 569 42.07 -19.07 -16.80
CA GLY A 569 42.64 -20.24 -17.44
C GLY A 569 44.15 -20.26 -17.17
N PRO A 570 44.77 -21.43 -17.03
CA PRO A 570 46.22 -21.49 -16.91
C PRO A 570 46.80 -20.72 -18.11
N MET A 571 47.59 -19.67 -17.83
CA MET A 571 48.44 -19.06 -18.83
C MET A 571 49.19 -20.21 -19.51
N PRO A 572 49.18 -20.33 -20.85
CA PRO A 572 50.02 -21.32 -21.50
C PRO A 572 51.46 -21.02 -21.08
N ASP A 573 52.14 -22.03 -20.55
CA ASP A 573 53.56 -21.97 -20.26
C ASP A 573 54.26 -21.45 -21.52
N LEU A 574 54.81 -20.25 -21.42
CA LEU A 574 55.76 -19.75 -22.39
C LEU A 574 57.05 -20.53 -22.14
N ASP A 575 57.22 -21.62 -22.90
CA ASP A 575 58.48 -22.33 -23.03
C ASP A 575 59.56 -21.35 -23.50
N PHE A 576 60.42 -20.94 -22.56
CA PHE A 576 61.73 -20.37 -22.85
C PHE A 576 62.79 -21.42 -22.55
N THR A 577 62.94 -22.39 -23.48
CA THR A 577 64.20 -23.11 -23.71
C THR A 577 64.25 -23.63 -25.14
#